data_AF-A0A7S2AJG1-F1
#
_entry.id   AF-A0A7S2AJG1-F1
#
_cell.length_a   1.000
_cell.length_b   1.000
_cell.length_c   1.000
_cell.angle_alpha   90.00
_cell.angle_beta   90.00
_cell.angle_gamma   90.00
#
_symmetry.space_group_name_H-M   'P 1'
#
loop_
_entity.id
_entity.type
_entity.pdbx_description
1 polymer ?
#
loop_
_entity_poly.entity_id
_entity_poly.type
_entity_poly.pdbx_seq_one_letter_code
_entity_poly.pdbx_strand_id
1 'polypeptide(L)'
;APLLSSYFQGLLRFTSPYYVVNFVSLVTYMYLRTQVLLYTDEHGARRLEDWEQRTSSLLVIVLLGRFLRSSSPDEFVATAFLFCKASVAFLAYCISPRLLVWYLVLFGVLELTVYQPVYRGPCRYEYLNPMEFDDRIVNEGKDK
;
A
#
# COMPACT_ATOMS: atom_id res chain seq x y z
N ALA A 1 -15.14 23.88 12.30
CA ALA A 1 -14.26 22.99 13.09
C ALA A 1 -14.51 21.46 12.95
N PRO A 2 -15.69 20.92 12.54
CA PRO A 2 -15.89 19.46 12.50
C PRO A 2 -15.22 18.77 11.29
N LEU A 3 -14.98 19.48 10.18
CA LEU A 3 -14.38 18.93 8.96
C LEU A 3 -12.93 18.46 9.17
N LEU A 4 -12.11 19.23 9.89
CA LEU A 4 -10.72 18.86 10.18
C LEU A 4 -10.63 17.59 11.02
N SER A 5 -11.53 17.42 12.01
CA SER A 5 -11.60 16.21 12.83
C SER A 5 -11.87 14.95 12.00
N SER A 6 -12.75 15.03 11.00
CA SER A 6 -13.03 13.91 10.09
C SER A 6 -11.85 13.58 9.18
N TYR A 7 -11.10 14.57 8.69
CA TYR A 7 -9.86 14.33 7.92
C TYR A 7 -8.79 13.65 8.78
N PHE A 8 -8.61 14.09 10.03
CA PHE A 8 -7.67 13.45 10.96
C PHE A 8 -8.10 12.02 11.33
N GLN A 9 -9.40 11.74 11.46
CA GLN A 9 -9.90 10.37 11.66
C GLN A 9 -9.66 9.47 10.43
N GLY A 10 -9.80 10.03 9.23
CA GLY A 10 -9.43 9.35 7.98
C GLY A 10 -7.93 9.05 7.88
N LEU A 11 -7.07 9.98 8.30
CA LEU A 11 -5.61 9.81 8.35
C LEU A 11 -5.16 8.81 9.43
N LEU A 12 -5.80 8.83 10.61
CA LEU A 12 -5.56 7.86 11.69
C LEU A 12 -5.87 6.43 11.26
N ARG A 13 -6.83 6.23 10.34
CA ARG A 13 -7.11 4.92 9.72
C ARG A 13 -5.91 4.39 8.92
N PHE A 14 -5.18 5.27 8.23
CA PHE A 14 -3.93 4.93 7.52
C PHE A 14 -2.73 4.82 8.46
N THR A 15 -2.88 5.18 9.74
CA THR A 15 -1.88 4.97 10.80
C THR A 15 -2.09 3.62 11.51
N SER A 16 -2.94 2.74 10.95
CA SER A 16 -3.00 1.36 11.41
C SER A 16 -1.61 0.73 11.36
N PRO A 17 -1.19 -0.03 12.39
CA PRO A 17 0.14 -0.64 12.45
C PRO A 17 0.45 -1.47 11.21
N TYR A 18 -0.57 -2.02 10.54
CA TYR A 18 -0.45 -2.69 9.25
C TYR A 18 0.27 -1.82 8.21
N TYR A 19 -0.18 -0.59 7.96
CA TYR A 19 0.39 0.25 6.92
C TYR A 19 1.80 0.74 7.26
N VAL A 20 2.05 1.04 8.54
CA VAL A 20 3.36 1.47 9.03
C VAL A 20 4.38 0.35 8.86
N VAL A 21 4.05 -0.87 9.29
CA VAL A 21 4.94 -2.03 9.20
C VAL A 21 5.22 -2.39 7.74
N ASN A 22 4.21 -2.33 6.87
CA ASN A 22 4.37 -2.54 5.45
C ASN A 22 5.30 -1.48 4.81
N PHE A 23 5.12 -0.20 5.17
CA PHE A 23 5.99 0.86 4.68
C PHE A 23 7.43 0.70 5.15
N VAL A 24 7.64 0.41 6.45
CA VAL A 24 8.96 0.13 7.01
C VAL A 24 9.64 -1.03 6.27
N SER A 25 8.89 -2.08 5.92
CA SER A 25 9.43 -3.22 5.17
C SER A 25 9.96 -2.84 3.78
N LEU A 26 9.37 -1.82 3.14
CA LEU A 26 9.85 -1.29 1.85
C LEU A 26 11.09 -0.40 2.04
N VAL A 27 11.14 0.38 3.12
CA VAL A 27 12.30 1.24 3.45
C VAL A 27 13.55 0.39 3.73
N THR A 28 13.40 -0.81 4.29
CA THR A 28 14.51 -1.75 4.52
C THR A 28 15.29 -2.05 3.24
N TYR A 29 14.64 -2.09 2.07
CA TYR A 29 15.32 -2.29 0.79
C TYR A 29 16.20 -1.10 0.42
N MET A 30 15.76 0.15 0.69
CA MET A 30 16.56 1.35 0.42
C MET A 30 17.84 1.35 1.25
N TYR A 31 17.76 0.91 2.50
CA TYR A 31 18.94 0.73 3.33
C TYR A 31 19.88 -0.35 2.75
N LEU A 32 19.34 -1.51 2.38
CA LEU A 32 20.11 -2.59 1.75
C LEU A 32 20.81 -2.12 0.46
N ARG A 33 20.13 -1.33 -0.38
CA ARG A 33 20.67 -0.76 -1.61
C ARG A 33 21.92 0.07 -1.33
N THR A 34 21.89 0.95 -0.32
CA THR A 34 23.06 1.77 0.03
C THR A 34 24.25 0.91 0.46
N GLN A 35 24.00 -0.15 1.23
CA GLN A 35 25.06 -1.08 1.64
C GLN A 35 25.65 -1.83 0.45
N VAL A 36 24.80 -2.34 -0.45
CA VAL A 36 25.24 -3.11 -1.61
C VAL A 36 26.06 -2.23 -2.56
N LEU A 37 25.67 -0.97 -2.78
CA LEU A 37 26.43 -0.02 -3.58
C LEU A 37 27.83 0.28 -3.03
N LEU A 38 28.03 0.19 -1.71
CA LEU A 38 29.35 0.41 -1.08
C LEU A 38 30.31 -0.76 -1.27
N TYR A 39 29.80 -1.99 -1.40
CA TYR A 39 30.60 -3.21 -1.48
C TYR A 39 30.64 -3.84 -2.89
N THR A 40 29.84 -3.35 -3.82
CA THR A 40 29.72 -3.91 -5.17
C THR A 40 30.55 -3.12 -6.17
N ASP A 41 31.16 -3.83 -7.11
CA ASP A 41 31.93 -3.26 -8.22
C ASP A 41 31.02 -2.46 -9.19
N GLU A 42 31.60 -1.53 -9.97
CA GLU A 42 30.82 -0.61 -10.83
C GLU A 42 29.90 -1.36 -11.81
N HIS A 43 30.35 -2.51 -12.32
CA HIS A 43 29.56 -3.34 -13.23
C HIS A 43 28.36 -4.00 -12.53
N GLY A 44 28.52 -4.41 -11.27
CA GLY A 44 27.43 -4.96 -10.48
C GLY A 44 26.39 -3.90 -10.10
N ALA A 45 26.85 -2.68 -9.80
CA ALA A 45 25.99 -1.54 -9.50
C ALA A 45 25.09 -1.15 -10.69
N ARG A 46 25.67 -1.03 -11.90
CA ARG A 46 24.89 -0.72 -13.12
C ARG A 46 23.87 -1.80 -13.45
N ARG A 47 24.26 -3.08 -13.30
CA ARG A 47 23.32 -4.20 -13.52
C ARG A 47 22.15 -4.15 -12.54
N LEU A 48 22.40 -3.80 -11.28
CA LEU A 48 21.33 -3.66 -10.28
C LEU A 48 20.40 -2.50 -10.64
N GLU A 49 20.94 -1.36 -11.05
CA GLU A 49 20.17 -0.18 -11.50
C GLU A 49 19.26 -0.51 -12.70
N ASP A 50 19.76 -1.24 -13.70
CA ASP A 50 18.96 -1.72 -14.83
C ASP A 50 17.77 -2.58 -14.37
N TRP A 51 18.00 -3.48 -13.40
CA TRP A 51 16.95 -4.32 -12.83
C TRP A 51 15.96 -3.50 -11.99
N GLU A 52 16.42 -2.51 -11.23
CA GLU A 52 15.57 -1.58 -10.48
C GLU A 52 14.65 -0.80 -11.42
N GLN A 53 15.18 -0.26 -12.52
CA GLN A 53 14.40 0.51 -13.48
C GLN A 53 13.36 -0.35 -14.21
N ARG A 54 13.70 -1.58 -14.58
CA ARG A 54 12.76 -2.53 -15.21
C ARG A 54 11.69 -3.01 -14.23
N THR A 55 12.07 -3.28 -12.99
CA THR A 55 11.13 -3.77 -11.97
C THR A 55 10.17 -2.68 -11.54
N SER A 56 10.66 -1.45 -11.36
CA SER A 56 9.83 -0.29 -11.01
C SER A 56 8.86 0.10 -12.13
N SER A 57 9.30 0.10 -13.39
CA SER A 57 8.41 0.34 -14.54
C SER A 57 7.32 -0.74 -14.64
N LEU A 58 7.68 -2.02 -14.48
CA LEU A 58 6.71 -3.12 -14.46
C LEU A 58 5.71 -2.98 -13.30
N LEU A 59 6.20 -2.66 -12.10
CA LEU A 59 5.35 -2.43 -10.93
C LEU A 59 4.33 -1.32 -11.21
N VAL A 60 4.77 -0.18 -11.75
CA VAL A 60 3.90 0.95 -12.06
C VAL A 60 2.81 0.56 -13.06
N ILE A 61 3.16 -0.18 -14.12
CA ILE A 61 2.18 -0.67 -15.11
C ILE A 61 1.15 -1.58 -14.45
N VAL A 62 1.59 -2.52 -13.60
CA VAL A 62 0.69 -3.45 -12.90
C VAL A 62 -0.22 -2.70 -11.92
N LEU A 63 0.32 -1.73 -11.18
CA LEU A 63 -0.47 -0.91 -10.25
C LEU A 63 -1.49 -0.05 -10.98
N LEU A 64 -1.13 0.59 -12.10
CA LEU A 64 -2.07 1.34 -12.93
C LEU A 64 -3.19 0.46 -13.46
N GLY A 65 -2.86 -0.73 -13.98
CA GLY A 65 -3.86 -1.69 -14.44
C GLY A 65 -4.80 -2.14 -13.33
N ARG A 66 -4.29 -2.29 -12.10
CA ARG A 66 -5.12 -2.63 -10.93
C ARG A 66 -5.95 -1.47 -10.42
N PHE A 67 -5.42 -0.25 -10.45
CA PHE A 67 -6.14 0.94 -10.04
C PHE A 67 -7.42 1.14 -10.87
N LEU A 68 -7.33 0.88 -12.18
CA LEU A 68 -8.50 0.94 -13.07
C LEU A 68 -9.54 -0.15 -12.81
N ARG A 69 -9.17 -1.24 -12.13
CA ARG A 69 -10.02 -2.41 -11.90
C ARG A 69 -10.50 -2.54 -10.46
N SER A 70 -9.89 -1.84 -9.51
CA SER A 70 -10.21 -1.96 -8.09
C SER A 70 -11.54 -1.31 -7.76
N SER A 71 -12.47 -2.08 -7.19
CA SER A 71 -13.78 -1.58 -6.75
C SER A 71 -13.73 -0.86 -5.41
N SER A 72 -12.68 -1.09 -4.60
CA SER A 72 -12.47 -0.43 -3.31
C SER A 72 -11.03 0.08 -3.14
N PRO A 73 -10.84 1.24 -2.50
CA PRO A 73 -9.50 1.80 -2.26
C PRO A 73 -8.67 0.92 -1.32
N ASP A 74 -9.31 0.24 -0.36
CA ASP A 74 -8.61 -0.64 0.58
C ASP A 74 -8.03 -1.88 -0.10
N GLU A 75 -8.79 -2.47 -1.03
CA GLU A 75 -8.33 -3.62 -1.84
C GLU A 75 -7.17 -3.22 -2.76
N PHE A 76 -7.26 -2.02 -3.38
CA PHE A 76 -6.18 -1.48 -4.18
C PHE A 76 -4.89 -1.35 -3.36
N VAL A 77 -4.98 -0.71 -2.19
CA VAL A 77 -3.82 -0.47 -1.32
C VAL A 77 -3.20 -1.77 -0.84
N ALA A 78 -4.01 -2.71 -0.34
CA ALA A 78 -3.51 -4.01 0.11
C ALA A 78 -2.80 -4.77 -1.01
N THR A 79 -3.39 -4.76 -2.20
CA THR A 79 -2.77 -5.42 -3.34
C THR A 79 -1.50 -4.69 -3.79
N ALA A 80 -1.47 -3.36 -3.74
CA ALA A 80 -0.30 -2.58 -4.06
C ALA A 80 0.87 -2.93 -3.13
N PHE A 81 0.63 -3.08 -1.83
CA PHE A 81 1.65 -3.54 -0.88
C PHE A 81 2.19 -4.93 -1.22
N LEU A 82 1.31 -5.86 -1.61
CA LEU A 82 1.73 -7.20 -2.02
C LEU A 82 2.66 -7.15 -3.24
N PHE A 83 2.32 -6.37 -4.27
CA PHE A 83 3.16 -6.20 -5.46
C PHE A 83 4.48 -5.51 -5.14
N CYS A 84 4.47 -4.47 -4.30
CA CYS A 84 5.70 -3.81 -3.86
C CYS A 84 6.62 -4.79 -3.12
N LYS A 85 6.10 -5.62 -2.21
CA LYS A 85 6.88 -6.66 -1.53
C LYS A 85 7.45 -7.68 -2.51
N ALA A 86 6.65 -8.13 -3.49
CA ALA A 86 7.12 -9.06 -4.51
C ALA A 86 8.26 -8.46 -5.35
N SER A 87 8.16 -7.18 -5.73
CA SER A 87 9.23 -6.46 -6.44
C SER A 87 10.49 -6.33 -5.59
N VAL A 88 10.37 -6.02 -4.30
CA VAL A 88 11.52 -5.99 -3.37
C VAL A 88 12.17 -7.36 -3.24
N ALA A 89 11.38 -8.43 -3.12
CA ALA A 89 11.91 -9.79 -3.05
C ALA A 89 12.65 -10.18 -4.35
N PHE A 90 12.11 -9.78 -5.50
CA PHE A 90 12.76 -9.99 -6.81
C PHE A 90 14.08 -9.22 -6.92
N LEU A 91 14.12 -7.96 -6.50
CA LEU A 91 15.36 -7.18 -6.48
C LEU A 91 16.39 -7.77 -5.51
N ALA A 92 15.97 -8.24 -4.34
CA ALA A 92 16.83 -8.94 -3.40
C ALA A 92 17.43 -10.22 -4.01
N TYR A 93 16.65 -10.95 -4.83
CA TYR A 93 17.14 -12.11 -5.57
C TYR A 93 18.23 -11.76 -6.59
N CYS A 94 18.07 -10.64 -7.32
CA CYS A 94 19.07 -10.15 -8.27
C CYS A 94 20.42 -9.86 -7.60
N ILE A 95 20.41 -9.48 -6.32
CA ILE A 95 21.62 -9.28 -5.50
C ILE A 95 22.16 -10.63 -5.01
N SER A 96 21.32 -11.43 -4.34
CA SER A 96 21.69 -12.76 -3.85
C SER A 96 20.46 -13.61 -3.53
N PRO A 97 20.43 -14.90 -3.93
CA PRO A 97 19.29 -15.77 -3.66
C PRO A 97 19.05 -15.99 -2.16
N ARG A 98 20.09 -15.88 -1.32
CA ARG A 98 19.97 -15.97 0.14
C ARG A 98 19.16 -14.82 0.73
N LEU A 99 19.28 -13.61 0.17
CA LEU A 99 18.53 -12.44 0.63
C LEU A 99 17.03 -12.61 0.34
N LEU A 100 16.69 -13.19 -0.81
CA LEU A 100 15.29 -13.52 -1.13
C LEU A 100 14.65 -14.38 -0.04
N VAL A 101 15.33 -15.42 0.44
CA VAL A 101 14.78 -16.29 1.49
C VAL A 101 14.51 -15.50 2.77
N TRP A 102 15.45 -14.65 3.19
CA TRP A 102 15.27 -13.80 4.37
C TRP A 102 14.11 -12.82 4.22
N TYR A 103 13.98 -12.18 3.05
CA TYR A 103 12.85 -11.29 2.78
C TYR A 103 11.51 -12.03 2.76
N LEU A 104 11.44 -13.24 2.18
CA LEU A 104 10.22 -14.04 2.19
C LEU A 104 9.81 -14.45 3.61
N VAL A 105 10.77 -14.87 4.44
CA VAL A 105 10.53 -15.19 5.86
C VAL A 105 10.04 -13.95 6.59
N LEU A 106 10.72 -12.80 6.43
CA LEU A 106 10.34 -11.56 7.09
C LEU A 106 8.95 -11.09 6.66
N PHE A 107 8.65 -11.11 5.37
CA PHE A 107 7.32 -10.77 4.86
C PHE A 107 6.24 -11.74 5.36
N GLY A 108 6.53 -13.04 5.41
CA GLY A 108 5.61 -14.04 5.96
C GLY A 108 5.32 -13.79 7.44
N VAL A 109 6.35 -13.52 8.25
CA VAL A 109 6.18 -13.18 9.67
C VAL A 109 5.36 -11.90 9.82
N LEU A 110 5.61 -10.88 9.01
CA LEU A 110 4.84 -9.62 9.06
C LEU A 110 3.36 -9.83 8.74
N GLU A 111 3.03 -10.62 7.71
CA GLU A 111 1.63 -10.92 7.35
C GLU A 111 0.93 -11.80 8.39
N LEU A 112 1.66 -12.73 9.03
CA LEU A 112 1.12 -13.54 10.13
C LEU A 112 0.88 -12.73 11.40
N THR A 113 1.75 -11.73 11.66
CA THR A 113 1.67 -10.90 12.87
C THR A 113 0.65 -9.79 12.75
N VAL A 114 0.42 -9.26 11.53
CA VAL A 114 -0.42 -8.08 11.32
C VAL A 114 -1.54 -8.38 10.32
N TYR A 115 -2.75 -8.59 10.86
CA TYR A 115 -3.93 -8.79 10.03
C TYR A 115 -4.32 -7.53 9.27
N GLN A 116 -4.64 -7.69 7.99
CA GLN A 116 -5.23 -6.63 7.18
C GLN A 116 -6.54 -6.17 7.85
N PRO A 117 -6.73 -4.86 8.08
CA PRO A 117 -7.95 -4.36 8.70
C PRO A 117 -9.15 -4.63 7.77
N VAL A 118 -10.12 -5.42 8.24
CA VAL A 118 -11.37 -5.68 7.52
C VAL A 118 -12.17 -4.38 7.47
N TYR A 119 -12.49 -3.92 6.26
CA TYR A 119 -13.32 -2.72 6.08
C TYR A 119 -14.73 -2.96 6.63
N ARG A 120 -15.11 -2.23 7.69
CA ARG A 120 -16.43 -2.34 8.33
C ARG A 120 -17.48 -1.37 7.75
N GLY A 121 -17.26 -0.85 6.55
CA GLY A 121 -18.14 0.19 5.98
C GLY A 121 -17.99 1.56 6.65
N PRO A 122 -18.76 2.57 6.24
CA PRO A 122 -18.78 3.88 6.88
C PRO A 122 -19.26 3.77 8.34
N CYS A 123 -18.45 4.20 9.30
CA CYS A 123 -18.76 4.10 10.74
C CYS A 123 -19.93 4.99 11.22
N ARG A 124 -20.60 5.72 10.32
CA ARG A 124 -21.82 6.47 10.57
C ARG A 124 -22.83 6.12 9.49
N TYR A 125 -23.70 5.18 9.79
CA TYR A 125 -25.01 5.08 9.15
C TYR A 125 -25.99 5.86 10.02
N GLU A 126 -26.47 6.99 9.50
CA GLU A 126 -27.62 7.67 10.09
C GLU A 126 -28.85 6.95 9.52
N TYR A 127 -29.59 6.25 10.39
CA TYR A 127 -30.85 5.63 9.99
C TYR A 127 -31.86 6.74 9.72
N LEU A 128 -31.90 7.21 8.47
CA LEU A 128 -32.90 8.16 8.03
C LEU A 128 -34.26 7.45 7.99
N ASN A 129 -35.19 7.93 8.82
CA ASN A 129 -36.59 7.54 8.74
C ASN A 129 -37.15 8.03 7.38
N PRO A 130 -38.03 7.30 6.68
CA PRO A 130 -38.60 7.72 5.39
C PRO A 130 -39.07 9.18 5.31
N MET A 131 -39.54 9.78 6.41
CA MET A 131 -39.89 11.22 6.45
C MET A 131 -38.67 12.16 6.41
N GLU A 132 -37.56 11.81 7.06
CA GLU A 132 -36.34 12.63 7.06
C GLU A 132 -35.54 12.49 5.76
N PHE A 133 -35.73 11.37 5.04
CA PHE A 133 -35.11 11.12 3.74
C PHE A 133 -35.66 12.04 2.65
N ASP A 134 -36.99 12.18 2.58
CA ASP A 134 -37.65 13.06 1.60
C ASP A 134 -37.27 14.53 1.83
N ASP A 135 -37.20 14.94 3.10
CA ASP A 135 -36.95 16.34 3.44
C ASP A 135 -35.48 16.75 3.20
N ARG A 136 -34.52 15.86 3.52
CA ARG A 136 -33.09 16.17 3.37
C ARG A 136 -32.51 15.87 1.98
N ILE A 137 -33.03 14.91 1.25
CA ILE A 137 -32.38 14.43 0.01
C ILE A 137 -33.22 14.76 -1.22
N VAL A 138 -34.55 14.63 -1.13
CA VAL A 138 -35.45 14.83 -2.29
C VAL A 138 -35.83 16.29 -2.48
N ASN A 139 -36.06 17.03 -1.39
CA ASN A 139 -36.41 18.46 -1.46
C ASN A 139 -35.19 19.37 -1.65
N GLU A 140 -34.06 19.08 -1.00
CA GLU A 140 -32.83 19.87 -1.13
C GLU A 140 -32.18 19.76 -2.53
N GLY A 141 -32.48 18.68 -3.27
CA GLY A 141 -32.09 18.49 -4.66
C GLY A 141 -33.01 19.15 -5.70
N LYS A 142 -34.19 19.63 -5.29
CA LYS A 142 -35.19 20.27 -6.17
C LYS A 142 -35.09 21.80 -6.20
N ASP A 143 -34.36 22.40 -5.28
CA ASP A 143 -34.17 23.86 -5.18
C ASP A 143 -32.88 24.37 -5.87
N LYS A 144 -32.34 23.58 -6.80
CA LYS A 144 -31.25 23.94 -7.73
C LYS A 144 -31.67 23.65 -9.16
#